data_AF-A0A9E2YFW9-F1
#
_entry.id   AF-A0A9E2YFW9-F1
#
_cell.length_a   1.000
_cell.length_b   1.000
_cell.length_c   1.000
_cell.angle_alpha   90.00
_cell.angle_beta   90.00
_cell.angle_gamma   90.00
#
_symmetry.space_group_name_H-M   'P 1'
#
loop_
_entity.id
_entity.type
_entity.pdbx_description
1 polymer ?
#
loop_
_entity_poly.entity_id
_entity_poly.type
_entity_poly.pdbx_seq_one_letter_code
_entity_poly.pdbx_strand_id
1 'polypeptide(L)'
;MAQMGSEGYDAIVADDIQRGDNIEFPSNDPGVKWYVEEGRASKPPCDQPGVQWYVEERVGEVLVSPLGDLHTFIVKEVGGPGAEVEVRVRGHVPVRRYHRNH
;
A
#
# COMPACT_ATOMS: atom_id res chain seq x y z
N MET A 1 9.60 25.02 -1.88
CA MET A 1 9.79 23.57 -1.98
C MET A 1 8.56 23.03 -2.69
N ALA A 2 8.72 22.53 -3.92
CA ALA A 2 7.60 22.17 -4.76
C ALA A 2 6.85 20.99 -4.15
N GLN A 3 5.58 21.22 -3.82
CA GLN A 3 4.59 20.19 -3.60
C GLN A 3 4.33 19.57 -4.98
N MET A 4 5.20 18.65 -5.39
CA MET A 4 4.98 17.81 -6.57
C MET A 4 3.78 16.93 -6.21
N GLY A 5 2.60 17.32 -6.69
CA GLY A 5 1.51 16.36 -6.83
C GLY A 5 2.07 15.14 -7.54
N SER A 6 1.88 13.98 -6.95
CA SER A 6 2.34 12.70 -7.45
C SER A 6 1.67 12.41 -8.80
N GLU A 7 2.22 12.96 -9.89
CA GLU A 7 1.71 12.77 -11.25
C GLU A 7 1.52 11.26 -11.52
N GLY A 8 0.26 10.86 -11.73
CA GLY A 8 -0.14 9.48 -11.97
C GLY A 8 -0.42 8.63 -10.73
N TYR A 9 -0.57 9.21 -9.53
CA TYR A 9 -1.18 8.52 -8.38
C TYR A 9 -2.52 9.17 -8.05
N ASP A 10 -3.56 8.35 -7.93
CA ASP A 10 -4.89 8.76 -7.51
C ASP A 10 -4.98 8.67 -5.99
N ALA A 11 -5.43 9.75 -5.35
CA ALA A 11 -5.75 9.74 -3.93
C ALA A 11 -7.10 9.03 -3.74
N ILE A 12 -7.08 7.82 -3.18
CA ILE A 12 -8.28 7.02 -2.89
C ILE A 12 -8.47 6.85 -1.40
N VAL A 13 -9.69 6.49 -0.98
CA VAL A 13 -9.95 6.06 0.39
C VAL A 13 -9.36 4.67 0.59
N ALA A 14 -8.72 4.41 1.73
CA ALA A 14 -8.17 3.09 2.05
C ALA A 14 -9.22 1.96 2.00
N ASP A 15 -10.49 2.27 2.29
CA ASP A 15 -11.60 1.31 2.18
C ASP A 15 -11.87 0.84 0.76
N ASP A 16 -11.52 1.64 -0.26
CA ASP A 16 -11.69 1.27 -1.65
C ASP A 16 -10.64 0.24 -2.10
N ILE A 17 -9.56 0.03 -1.34
CA ILE A 17 -8.54 -0.99 -1.63
C ILE A 17 -9.14 -2.37 -1.35
N GLN A 18 -9.20 -3.19 -2.39
CA GLN A 18 -9.83 -4.50 -2.32
C GLN A 18 -8.81 -5.61 -2.62
N ARG A 19 -9.11 -6.81 -2.08
CA ARG A 19 -8.39 -8.02 -2.47
C ARG A 19 -8.41 -8.19 -3.99
N GLY A 20 -7.26 -8.53 -4.56
CA GLY A 20 -7.09 -8.67 -6.00
C GLY A 20 -6.59 -7.41 -6.71
N ASP A 21 -6.52 -6.27 -6.02
CA ASP A 21 -5.96 -5.05 -6.61
C ASP A 21 -4.43 -5.16 -6.73
N ASN A 22 -3.90 -4.69 -7.86
CA ASN A 22 -2.47 -4.39 -8.01
C ASN A 22 -2.27 -2.88 -7.84
N ILE A 23 -1.59 -2.48 -6.76
CA ILE A 23 -1.38 -1.08 -6.42
C ILE A 23 0.11 -0.76 -6.26
N GLU A 24 0.48 0.44 -6.63
CA GLU A 24 1.78 1.02 -6.31
C GLU A 24 1.57 2.19 -5.34
N PHE A 25 2.30 2.19 -4.24
CA PHE A 25 2.36 3.31 -3.32
C PHE A 25 3.55 4.21 -3.69
N PRO A 26 3.43 5.54 -3.56
CA PRO A 26 4.59 6.41 -3.71
C PRO A 26 5.59 6.14 -2.58
N SER A 27 6.87 6.25 -2.91
CA SER A 27 7.94 6.05 -1.93
C SER A 27 7.83 7.07 -0.80
N ASN A 28 8.05 6.61 0.44
CA ASN A 28 8.06 7.44 1.64
C ASN A 28 6.77 8.25 1.93
N ASP A 29 5.60 7.78 1.50
CA ASP A 29 4.33 8.40 1.87
C ASP A 29 4.07 8.30 3.39
N PRO A 30 3.77 9.41 4.09
CA PRO A 30 3.57 9.40 5.54
C PRO A 30 2.31 8.67 5.98
N GLY A 31 1.31 8.52 5.09
CA GLY A 31 0.04 7.82 5.30
C GLY A 31 0.15 6.30 5.14
N VAL A 32 1.30 5.80 4.65
CA VAL A 32 1.58 4.37 4.48
C VAL A 32 2.63 3.92 5.49
N LYS A 33 2.30 2.90 6.29
CA LYS A 33 3.21 2.28 7.25
C LYS A 33 3.42 0.83 6.91
N TRP A 34 4.66 0.47 6.65
CA TRP A 34 5.07 -0.87 6.27
C TRP A 34 5.58 -1.63 7.49
N TYR A 35 5.14 -2.87 7.63
CA TYR A 35 5.56 -3.81 8.66
C TYR A 35 6.11 -5.04 7.96
N VAL A 36 7.44 -5.12 7.93
CA VAL A 36 8.19 -6.25 7.39
C VAL A 36 8.73 -7.04 8.57
N GLU A 37 8.37 -8.32 8.69
CA GLU A 37 9.03 -9.20 9.65
C GLU A 37 10.51 -9.35 9.28
N GLU A 38 11.41 -9.16 10.24
CA GLU A 38 12.86 -9.29 10.02
C GLU A 38 13.18 -10.66 9.42
N GLY A 39 13.78 -10.66 8.23
CA GLY A 39 14.15 -11.87 7.48
C GLY A 39 13.20 -12.25 6.35
N ARG A 40 12.02 -11.63 6.21
CA ARG A 40 11.09 -11.92 5.08
C ARG A 40 11.35 -11.08 3.83
N ALA A 41 11.77 -9.82 3.96
CA ALA A 41 12.15 -9.00 2.82
C ALA A 41 13.54 -8.37 3.03
N SER A 42 14.36 -8.39 1.97
CA SER A 42 15.75 -7.90 2.01
C SER A 42 15.86 -6.37 2.04
N LYS A 43 14.78 -5.67 1.68
CA LYS A 43 14.68 -4.21 1.65
C LYS A 43 13.27 -3.79 2.05
N PRO A 44 13.09 -2.68 2.80
CA PRO A 44 11.78 -2.19 3.14
C PRO A 44 11.04 -1.69 1.87
N PRO A 45 9.75 -2.03 1.71
CA PRO A 45 8.96 -1.66 0.54
C PRO A 45 8.81 -0.14 0.33
N CYS A 46 8.92 0.66 1.40
CA CYS A 46 8.77 2.11 1.36
C CYS A 46 9.79 2.85 0.48
N ASP A 47 10.91 2.21 0.14
CA ASP A 47 12.02 2.81 -0.62
C ASP A 47 12.03 2.39 -2.11
N GLN A 48 10.99 1.70 -2.58
CA GLN A 48 10.97 1.09 -3.93
C GLN A 48 9.90 1.72 -4.84
N PRO A 49 10.20 2.82 -5.54
CA PRO A 49 9.28 3.37 -6.54
C PRO A 49 9.12 2.41 -7.73
N GLY A 50 7.92 2.34 -8.33
CA GLY A 50 7.64 1.47 -9.47
C GLY A 50 7.30 0.03 -9.14
N VAL A 51 7.32 -0.36 -7.86
CA VAL A 51 6.95 -1.72 -7.42
C VAL A 51 5.44 -1.84 -7.28
N GLN A 52 4.86 -2.84 -7.95
CA GLN A 52 3.45 -3.19 -7.81
C GLN A 52 3.26 -4.21 -6.68
N TRP A 53 2.25 -3.96 -5.87
CA TRP A 53 1.83 -4.75 -4.73
C TRP A 53 0.45 -5.33 -5.01
N TYR A 54 0.37 -6.66 -5.07
CA TYR A 54 -0.90 -7.37 -5.12
C TYR A 54 -1.49 -7.45 -3.71
N VAL A 55 -2.74 -7.03 -3.55
CA VAL A 55 -3.47 -7.11 -2.29
C VAL A 55 -4.02 -8.51 -2.12
N GLU A 56 -3.38 -9.30 -1.25
CA GLU A 56 -3.77 -10.67 -0.94
C GLU A 56 -5.00 -10.71 -0.03
N GLU A 57 -4.99 -9.88 1.00
CA GLU A 57 -5.99 -9.90 2.07
C GLU A 57 -6.06 -8.55 2.78
N ARG A 58 -7.25 -8.19 3.25
CA ARG A 58 -7.45 -7.14 4.25
C ARG A 58 -7.58 -7.82 5.61
N VAL A 59 -6.69 -7.47 6.54
CA VAL A 59 -6.56 -8.16 7.83
C VAL A 59 -6.94 -7.24 9.00
N GLY A 60 -7.50 -7.85 10.05
CA GLY A 60 -7.88 -7.15 11.26
C GLY A 60 -9.14 -6.27 11.13
N GLU A 61 -9.55 -5.71 12.26
CA GLU A 61 -10.64 -4.74 12.31
C GLU A 61 -10.17 -3.36 11.83
N VAL A 62 -11.09 -2.61 11.21
CA VAL A 62 -10.85 -1.21 10.88
C VAL A 62 -10.80 -0.41 12.16
N LEU A 63 -9.68 0.24 12.43
CA LEU A 63 -9.58 1.12 13.59
C LEU A 63 -10.04 2.52 13.21
N VAL A 64 -11.28 2.84 13.61
CA VAL A 64 -11.88 4.15 13.38
C VAL A 64 -11.16 5.20 14.24
N SER A 65 -10.73 6.29 13.62
CA SER A 65 -9.99 7.36 14.29
C SER A 65 -10.42 8.73 13.78
N PRO A 66 -10.41 9.78 14.63
CA PRO A 66 -10.56 11.16 14.18
C PRO A 66 -9.53 11.60 13.13
N LEU A 67 -8.40 10.87 13.02
CA LEU A 67 -7.35 11.10 12.03
C LEU A 67 -7.57 10.32 10.71
N GLY A 68 -8.71 9.64 10.58
CA GLY A 68 -9.03 8.74 9.47
C GLY A 68 -8.90 7.27 9.87
N ASP A 69 -9.74 6.44 9.26
CA ASP A 69 -9.79 5.00 9.51
C ASP A 69 -8.44 4.34 9.14
N LEU A 70 -7.97 3.44 9.99
CA LEU A 70 -6.76 2.66 9.75
C LEU A 70 -7.14 1.28 9.23
N HIS A 71 -6.63 0.96 8.04
CA HIS A 71 -6.83 -0.31 7.36
C HIS A 71 -5.50 -1.05 7.30
N THR A 72 -5.52 -2.36 7.55
CA THR A 72 -4.34 -3.22 7.44
C THR A 72 -4.54 -4.22 6.31
N PHE A 73 -3.52 -4.39 5.48
CA PHE A 73 -3.52 -5.29 4.34
C PHE A 73 -2.28 -6.14 4.34
N ILE A 74 -2.40 -7.37 3.83
CA ILE A 74 -1.27 -8.19 3.43
C ILE A 74 -1.10 -8.03 1.93
N VAL A 75 0.10 -7.66 1.52
CA VAL A 75 0.45 -7.47 0.11
C VAL A 75 1.66 -8.31 -0.28
N LYS A 76 1.74 -8.64 -1.58
CA LYS A 76 2.88 -9.34 -2.19
C LYS A 76 3.42 -8.54 -3.36
N GLU A 77 4.74 -8.55 -3.52
CA GLU A 77 5.39 -7.95 -4.68
C GLU A 77 5.01 -8.72 -5.96
N VAL A 78 4.50 -8.01 -6.97
CA VAL A 78 4.18 -8.59 -8.29
C VAL A 78 5.48 -8.79 -9.07
N GLY A 79 5.77 -10.03 -9.47
CA GLY A 79 6.96 -10.38 -10.25
C GLY A 79 8.27 -10.44 -9.45
N GLY A 80 8.24 -10.09 -8.17
CA GLY A 80 9.33 -10.28 -7.22
C GLY A 80 9.29 -11.65 -6.51
N PRO A 81 10.16 -11.89 -5.51
CA PRO A 81 10.23 -13.16 -4.78
C PRO A 81 9.00 -13.48 -3.91
N GLY A 82 7.90 -12.72 -4.02
CA GLY A 82 6.61 -13.04 -3.41
C GLY A 82 6.56 -12.86 -1.89
N ALA A 83 7.43 -12.03 -1.30
CA ALA A 83 7.43 -11.77 0.13
C ALA A 83 6.11 -11.10 0.57
N GLU A 84 5.44 -11.72 1.53
CA GLU A 84 4.27 -11.16 2.20
C GLU A 84 4.70 -10.03 3.12
N VAL A 85 4.05 -8.87 2.96
CA VAL A 85 4.30 -7.69 3.76
C VAL A 85 2.98 -7.16 4.31
N GLU A 86 2.95 -6.82 5.59
CA GLU A 86 1.84 -6.10 6.17
C GLU A 86 2.00 -4.60 5.89
N VAL A 87 0.94 -3.97 5.39
CA VAL A 87 0.88 -2.53 5.18
C VAL A 87 -0.34 -1.96 5.87
N ARG A 88 -0.14 -0.87 6.60
CA ARG A 88 -1.20 -0.10 7.26
C ARG A 88 -1.36 1.23 6.56
N VAL A 89 -2.59 1.54 6.20
CA VAL A 89 -2.96 2.72 5.43
C VAL A 89 -4.02 3.49 6.21
N ARG A 90 -3.84 4.81 6.33
CA ARG A 90 -4.79 5.66 7.05
C ARG A 90 -5.52 6.61 6.12
N GLY A 91 -6.85 6.64 6.21
CA GLY A 91 -7.68 7.63 5.53
C GLY A 91 -7.54 7.58 4.02
N HIS A 92 -7.10 8.69 3.41
CA HIS A 92 -6.80 8.74 1.97
C HIS A 92 -5.32 8.47 1.73
N VAL A 93 -5.03 7.66 0.72
CA VAL A 93 -3.67 7.33 0.32
C VAL A 93 -3.50 7.56 -1.19
N PRO A 94 -2.39 8.16 -1.63
CA PRO A 94 -2.04 8.16 -3.03
C PRO A 94 -1.64 6.75 -3.46
N VAL A 95 -2.33 6.19 -4.45
CA VAL A 95 -1.96 4.92 -5.08
C VAL A 95 -2.05 5.02 -6.58
N ARG A 96 -1.28 4.22 -7.29
CA ARG A 96 -1.50 3.96 -8.71
C ARG A 96 -2.05 2.55 -8.85
N ARG A 97 -3.27 2.43 -9.39
CA ARG A 97 -3.92 1.12 -9.64
C ARG A 97 -3.55 0.61 -11.02
N TYR A 98 -2.98 -0.57 -11.07
CA TYR A 98 -2.79 -1.32 -12.30
C TYR A 98 -3.91 -2.36 -12.37
N HIS A 99 -4.65 -2.38 -13.48
CA HIS A 99 -5.88 -3.15 -13.75
C HIS A 99 -6.19 -4.34 -12.82
N ARG A 100 -7.45 -4.42 -12.40
CA ARG A 100 -8.08 -5.63 -11.87
C ARG A 100 -7.99 -6.74 -12.94
N ASN A 101 -7.11 -7.72 -12.77
CA ASN A 101 -7.19 -8.93 -13.60
C ASN A 101 -8.51 -9.62 -13.25
N HIS A 102 -9.41 -9.65 -14.22
CA HIS A 102 -10.77 -10.15 -14.13
C HIS A 102 -10.86 -11.63 -14.48
#